data_AF-A0A1C6DSC6-F1
#
_entry.id   AF-A0A1C6DSC6-F1
#
_cell.length_a   1.000
_cell.length_b   1.000
_cell.length_c   1.000
_cell.angle_alpha   90.00
_cell.angle_beta   90.00
_cell.angle_gamma   90.00
#
_symmetry.space_group_name_H-M   'P 1'
#
loop_
_entity.id
_entity.type
_entity.pdbx_description
1 polymer ?
#
loop_
_entity_poly.entity_id
_entity_poly.type
_entity_poly.pdbx_seq_one_letter_code
_entity_poly.pdbx_strand_id
1 'polypeptide(L)' 'MIKIRITYHDKNEVDKVIKKIEDEFDVISISRPYRNTRGNNKYSRIYIDLNLKK' A
#
# COMPACT_ATOMS: atom_id res chain seq x y z
N MET A 1 1.00 -0.73 16.13
CA MET A 1 0.70 -1.43 14.87
C MET A 1 -0.48 -0.79 14.18
N ILE A 2 -0.26 -0.23 12.99
CA ILE A 2 -1.23 0.43 12.12
C ILE A 2 -1.35 -0.41 10.85
N LYS A 3 -2.58 -0.55 10.33
CA LYS A 3 -2.86 -1.23 9.06
C LYS A 3 -3.42 -0.23 8.06
N ILE A 4 -2.79 -0.12 6.89
CA ILE A 4 -3.20 0.80 5.81
C ILE A 4 -3.64 -0.01 4.60
N ARG A 5 -4.78 0.36 4.00
CA ARG A 5 -5.21 -0.13 2.68
C ARG A 5 -5.06 0.98 1.65
N ILE A 6 -4.17 0.81 0.68
CA ILE A 6 -4.04 1.73 -0.44
C ILE A 6 -4.77 1.16 -1.65
N THR A 7 -5.66 1.96 -2.24
CA THR A 7 -6.29 1.67 -3.54
C THR A 7 -5.68 2.59 -4.57
N TYR A 8 -5.19 2.06 -5.68
CA TYR A 8 -4.45 2.82 -6.69
C TYR A 8 -4.81 2.35 -8.11
N HIS A 9 -4.63 3.25 -9.08
CA HIS A 9 -4.75 2.97 -10.50
C HIS A 9 -3.38 2.81 -11.15
N ASP A 10 -2.47 3.76 -10.89
CA ASP A 10 -1.10 3.77 -11.41
C ASP A 10 -0.14 3.14 -10.40
N LYS A 11 0.66 2.18 -10.87
CA LYS A 11 1.68 1.52 -10.07
C LYS A 11 2.82 2.47 -9.68
N ASN A 12 3.19 3.41 -10.56
CA ASN A 12 4.30 4.33 -10.31
C ASN A 12 3.99 5.31 -9.16
N GLU A 13 2.73 5.73 -9.03
CA GLU A 13 2.31 6.59 -7.92
C GLU A 13 2.34 5.84 -6.60
N VAL A 14 1.82 4.61 -6.55
CA VAL A 14 1.82 3.82 -5.31
C VAL A 14 3.24 3.45 -4.88
N ASP A 15 4.15 3.14 -5.81
CA ASP A 15 5.54 2.82 -5.48
C ASP A 15 6.24 4.03 -4.83
N LYS A 16 5.96 5.26 -5.29
CA LYS A 16 6.46 6.49 -4.64
C LYS A 16 5.89 6.70 -3.24
N VAL A 17 4.61 6.38 -3.03
CA VAL A 17 3.96 6.48 -1.72
C VAL A 17 4.52 5.44 -0.75
N ILE A 18 4.70 4.19 -1.19
CA ILE A 18 5.29 3.12 -0.39
C ILE A 18 6.69 3.53 0.07
N LYS A 19 7.53 4.06 -0.83
CA LYS A 19 8.87 4.49 -0.47
C LYS A 19 8.88 5.55 0.65
N LYS A 20 8.00 6.56 0.56
CA LYS A 20 7.84 7.56 1.64
C LYS A 20 7.36 6.93 2.96
N ILE A 21 6.51 5.90 2.88
CA ILE A 21 6.07 5.17 4.07
C ILE A 21 7.24 4.38 4.68
N GLU A 22 8.08 3.74 3.87
CA GLU A 22 9.28 3.02 4.34
C GLU A 22 10.33 3.99 4.95
N ASP A 23 10.43 5.21 4.42
CA ASP A 23 11.33 6.26 4.94
C ASP A 23 10.89 6.75 6.34
N GLU A 24 9.58 6.82 6.61
CA GLU A 24 9.03 7.39 7.87
C GLU A 24 8.58 6.34 8.90
N PHE A 25 8.22 5.13 8.47
CA PHE A 25 7.61 4.09 9.31
C PHE A 25 8.40 2.77 9.28
N ASP A 26 8.29 1.99 10.34
CA ASP A 26 8.82 0.63 10.36
C ASP A 26 7.81 -0.30 9.69
N VAL A 27 8.06 -0.62 8.42
CA VAL A 27 7.16 -1.44 7.59
C VAL A 27 7.40 -2.92 7.90
N ILE A 28 6.36 -3.57 8.44
CA ILE A 28 6.41 -4.99 8.83
C ILE A 28 6.15 -5.87 7.62
N SER A 29 5.12 -5.52 6.82
CA SER A 29 4.79 -6.26 5.62
C SER A 29 3.97 -5.43 4.63
N ILE A 30 4.13 -5.77 3.35
CA ILE A 30 3.34 -5.25 2.24
C ILE A 30 2.75 -6.46 1.51
N SER A 31 1.44 -6.47 1.33
CA SER A 31 0.78 -7.53 0.57
C SER A 31 1.09 -7.43 -0.92
N ARG A 32 0.98 -8.56 -1.63
CA ARG A 32 0.87 -8.52 -3.09
C ARG A 32 -0.28 -7.61 -3.55
N PRO A 33 -0.20 -7.01 -4.76
CA PRO A 33 -1.32 -6.32 -5.38
C PRO A 33 -2.53 -7.23 -5.58
N TYR A 34 -3.70 -6.76 -5.17
CA TYR A 34 -4.99 -7.40 -5.45
C TYR A 34 -5.75 -6.55 -6.46
N ARG A 35 -6.08 -7.12 -7.63
CA ARG A 35 -7.01 -6.46 -8.56
C ARG A 35 -8.39 -6.39 -7.93
N ASN A 36 -9.08 -5.26 -8.12
CA ASN A 36 -10.45 -5.15 -7.67
C ASN A 36 -11.35 -6.05 -8.53
N THR A 37 -11.97 -7.07 -7.91
CA THR A 37 -12.85 -8.04 -8.57
C THR A 37 -14.31 -7.60 -8.65
N ARG A 38 -14.70 -6.51 -7.98
CA ARG A 38 -16.08 -5.96 -7.99
C ARG A 38 -16.08 -4.49 -8.44
N GLY A 39 -16.65 -4.23 -9.62
CA GLY A 39 -16.76 -2.90 -10.24
C GLY A 39 -15.42 -2.34 -10.72
N ASN A 40 -15.40 -1.81 -11.97
CA ASN A 40 -14.25 -1.18 -12.65
C ASN A 40 -12.86 -1.76 -12.25
N ASN A 41 -12.38 -2.76 -13.00
CA ASN A 41 -11.05 -3.42 -12.91
C ASN A 41 -9.84 -2.47 -13.13
N LYS A 42 -10.07 -1.16 -13.05
CA LYS A 42 -9.03 -0.14 -13.21
C LYS A 42 -8.18 0.03 -11.94
N TYR A 43 -8.69 -0.40 -10.79
CA TYR A 43 -8.02 -0.19 -9.50
C TYR A 43 -7.48 -1.48 -8.91
N SER A 44 -6.29 -1.38 -8.33
CA SER A 44 -5.64 -2.39 -7.51
C SER A 44 -5.58 -1.95 -6.05
N ARG A 45 -5.35 -2.90 -5.15
CA ARG A 45 -5.26 -2.67 -3.71
C ARG A 45 -4.03 -3.35 -3.13
N ILE A 46 -3.40 -2.70 -2.15
CA ILE A 46 -2.38 -3.29 -1.28
C ILE A 46 -2.71 -3.01 0.17
N TYR A 47 -2.23 -3.89 1.04
CA TYR A 47 -2.34 -3.78 2.48
C TYR A 47 -0.94 -3.67 3.06
N ILE A 48 -0.74 -2.71 3.96
CA ILE A 48 0.54 -2.42 4.60
C ILE A 48 0.34 -2.48 6.10
N ASP A 49 1.12 -3.31 6.77
CA ASP A 49 1.20 -3.36 8.23
C ASP A 49 2.48 -2.65 8.66
N LEU A 50 2.37 -1.66 9.56
CA LEU A 50 3.49 -0.82 9.99
C LEU A 50 3.44 -0.43 11.47
N ASN A 51 4.58 0.02 12.00
CA ASN A 51 4.72 0.66 13.30
C ASN A 51 5.29 2.08 13.16
N LEU A 52 5.09 2.89 14.21
CA LEU A 52 5.80 4.17 14.32
C LEU A 52 7.29 3.89 14.55
N LYS A 53 8.17 4.57 13.79
CA LYS A 53 9.59 4.60 14.13
C LYS A 53 9.75 5.28 15.50
N LYS A 54 10.57 4.70 16.37
CA LYS A 54 10.94 5.28 17.66
C LYS A 54 12.12 6.22 17.51
#